data_AF-A0A511QJE9-F1
#
_entry.id   AF-A0A511QJE9-F1
#
_cell.length_a   1.000
_cell.length_b   1.000
_cell.length_c   1.000
_cell.angle_alpha   90.00
_cell.angle_beta   90.00
_cell.angle_gamma   90.00
#
_symmetry.space_group_name_H-M   'P 1'
#
loop_
_entity.id
_entity.type
_entity.pdbx_description
1 polymer ?
#
loop_
_entity_poly.entity_id
_entity_poly.type
_entity_poly.pdbx_seq_one_letter_code
_entity_poly.pdbx_strand_id
1 'polypeptide(L)'
;MNNAQMCLYLMLLSGCTTTEVVTEYKARLVLPPAVYLTSCQQPFTTPPHTYGEAVERDPIWLEAWRNCADQIEHLRNFYGYDSALPNTGK
;
A
#
# COMPACT_ATOMS: atom_id res chain seq x y z
N MET A 1 37.17 22.26 -9.40
CA MET A 1 35.86 21.75 -8.93
C MET A 1 35.14 21.24 -10.16
N ASN A 2 35.01 19.92 -10.31
CA ASN A 2 34.59 19.32 -11.58
C ASN A 2 33.10 19.60 -11.83
N ASN A 3 32.71 19.87 -13.09
CA ASN A 3 31.31 20.12 -13.47
C ASN A 3 30.35 19.03 -12.97
N ALA A 4 30.82 17.78 -12.89
CA ALA A 4 30.07 16.65 -12.34
C ALA A 4 29.74 16.79 -10.83
N GLN A 5 30.63 17.38 -10.03
CA GLN A 5 30.38 17.64 -8.61
C GLN A 5 29.35 18.74 -8.40
N MET A 6 29.34 19.78 -9.24
CA MET A 6 28.35 20.86 -9.15
C MET A 6 26.93 20.35 -9.46
N CYS A 7 26.76 19.49 -10.47
CA CYS A 7 25.47 18.90 -10.81
C CYS A 7 24.92 17.99 -9.70
N LEU A 8 25.80 17.25 -9.01
CA LEU A 8 25.41 16.37 -7.92
C LEU A 8 24.85 17.15 -6.71
N TYR A 9 25.45 18.30 -6.40
CA TYR A 9 24.95 19.20 -5.35
C TYR A 9 23.61 19.87 -5.71
N LEU A 10 23.40 20.19 -6.99
CA LEU A 10 22.14 20.81 -7.45
C LEU A 10 20.94 19.85 -7.33
N MET A 11 21.16 18.55 -7.59
CA MET A 11 20.13 17.52 -7.47
C MET A 11 19.78 17.17 -6.02
N LEU A 12 20.71 17.41 -5.07
CA LEU A 12 20.46 17.20 -3.64
C LEU A 12 19.63 18.33 -3.01
N LEU A 13 19.69 19.55 -3.58
CA LEU A 13 18.96 20.71 -3.07
C LEU A 13 17.51 20.81 -3.60
N SER A 14 17.17 20.10 -4.68
CA SER A 14 15.80 20.04 -5.22
C SER A 14 14.96 18.89 -4.63
N GLY A 15 15.54 18.06 -3.76
CA GLY A 15 14.87 16.95 -3.11
C GLY A 15 14.23 17.35 -1.78
N CYS A 16 12.89 17.30 -1.73
CA CYS A 16 12.03 17.32 -0.54
C CYS A 16 11.85 18.67 0.19
N THR A 17 11.10 19.58 -0.43
CA THR A 17 10.14 20.42 0.33
C THR A 17 8.79 19.71 0.35
N THR A 18 8.72 18.52 0.92
CA THR A 18 7.44 17.86 1.18
C THR A 18 6.85 18.57 2.40
N THR A 19 5.94 19.49 2.13
CA THR A 19 5.11 20.18 3.13
C THR A 19 4.54 19.16 4.11
N GLU A 20 4.59 19.52 5.39
CA GLU A 20 4.11 18.75 6.53
C GLU A 20 2.80 18.02 6.21
N VAL A 21 2.82 16.69 6.28
CA VAL A 21 1.57 15.91 6.27
C VAL A 21 0.93 16.12 7.63
N VAL A 22 0.03 17.10 7.73
CA VAL A 22 -0.85 17.23 8.88
C VAL A 22 -1.80 16.03 8.86
N THR A 23 -1.42 14.94 9.52
CA THR A 23 -2.36 13.87 9.84
C THR A 23 -3.20 14.32 11.03
N GLU A 24 -4.25 15.09 10.77
CA GLU A 24 -5.22 15.41 11.81
C GLU A 24 -5.92 14.10 12.23
N TYR A 25 -5.62 13.63 13.45
CA TYR A 25 -6.25 12.43 14.00
C TYR A 25 -7.71 12.75 14.33
N LYS A 26 -8.61 12.47 13.38
CA LYS A 26 -10.04 12.59 13.63
C LYS A 26 -10.47 11.41 14.50
N ALA A 27 -10.72 11.67 15.78
CA ALA A 27 -11.27 10.67 16.70
C ALA A 27 -12.68 10.27 16.20
N ARG A 28 -12.77 9.12 15.53
CA ARG A 28 -14.06 8.57 15.11
C ARG A 28 -14.60 7.67 16.20
N LEU A 29 -15.79 8.01 16.70
CA LEU A 29 -16.47 7.35 17.81
C LEU A 29 -17.08 5.99 17.42
N VAL A 30 -17.14 5.66 16.13
CA VAL A 30 -17.73 4.41 15.63
C VAL A 30 -16.63 3.59 14.96
N LEU A 31 -16.37 2.40 15.51
CA LEU A 31 -15.43 1.43 14.96
C LEU A 31 -16.12 0.60 13.88
N PRO A 32 -15.43 0.28 12.77
CA PRO A 32 -15.91 -0.67 11.78
C PRO A 32 -15.96 -2.08 12.38
N PRO A 33 -16.67 -3.02 11.72
CA PRO A 33 -16.61 -4.43 12.07
C PRO A 33 -15.16 -4.91 12.26
N ALA A 34 -14.91 -5.67 13.33
CA ALA A 34 -13.56 -6.13 13.69
C ALA A 34 -12.88 -6.93 12.56
N VAL A 35 -13.67 -7.60 11.72
CA VAL A 35 -13.20 -8.33 10.53
C VAL A 35 -12.49 -7.45 9.50
N TYR A 36 -12.78 -6.14 9.46
CA TYR A 36 -12.07 -5.20 8.58
C TYR A 36 -10.80 -4.63 9.22
N LEU A 37 -10.61 -4.83 10.52
CA LEU A 37 -9.45 -4.36 11.29
C LEU A 37 -8.40 -5.45 11.52
N THR A 38 -8.63 -6.66 11.01
CA THR A 38 -7.63 -7.72 11.05
C THR A 38 -6.52 -7.46 10.04
N SER A 39 -5.29 -7.81 10.39
CA SER A 39 -4.17 -7.72 9.45
C SER A 39 -4.37 -8.69 8.27
N CYS A 40 -4.11 -8.21 7.06
CA CYS A 40 -4.12 -9.03 5.86
C CYS A 40 -3.14 -10.20 6.02
N GLN A 41 -3.63 -11.41 5.76
CA GLN A 41 -2.82 -12.61 5.86
C GLN A 41 -1.97 -12.77 4.61
N GLN A 42 -0.65 -12.90 4.79
CA GLN A 42 0.27 -13.24 3.71
C GLN A 42 0.34 -14.77 3.59
N PRO A 43 -0.04 -15.38 2.46
CA PRO A 43 -0.15 -16.83 2.33
C PRO A 43 1.20 -17.55 2.38
N PHE A 44 2.29 -16.88 1.97
CA PHE A 44 3.64 -17.43 2.02
C PHE A 44 4.60 -16.40 2.61
N THR A 45 5.37 -16.79 3.63
CA THR A 45 6.36 -15.91 4.28
C THR A 45 7.74 -15.98 3.64
N THR A 46 7.98 -16.99 2.79
CA THR A 46 9.24 -17.21 2.09
C THR A 46 9.07 -17.13 0.58
N PRO A 47 10.12 -16.69 -0.16
CA PRO A 47 10.10 -16.72 -1.60
C PRO A 47 10.03 -18.16 -2.13
N PRO A 48 9.47 -18.39 -3.33
CA PRO A 48 9.52 -19.70 -3.97
C PRO A 48 10.96 -20.09 -4.31
N HIS A 49 11.27 -21.38 -4.17
CA HIS A 49 12.59 -21.94 -4.49
C HIS A 49 12.75 -22.23 -5.99
N THR A 50 11.64 -22.42 -6.70
CA THR A 50 11.65 -22.72 -8.14
C THR A 50 10.62 -21.89 -8.89
N TYR A 51 10.81 -21.76 -10.21
CA TYR A 51 9.81 -21.11 -11.07
C TYR A 51 8.47 -21.85 -11.06
N GLY A 52 8.48 -23.19 -11.08
CA GLY A 52 7.24 -23.98 -11.04
C GLY A 52 6.43 -23.71 -9.76
N GLU A 53 7.11 -23.67 -8.63
CA GLU A 53 6.49 -23.29 -7.35
C GLU A 53 5.97 -21.84 -7.37
N ALA A 54 6.68 -20.91 -8.01
CA ALA A 54 6.19 -19.53 -8.16
C ALA A 54 4.86 -19.49 -8.95
N VAL A 55 4.77 -20.24 -10.06
CA VAL A 55 3.56 -20.33 -10.89
C VAL A 55 2.40 -20.96 -10.11
N GLU A 56 2.66 -21.99 -9.31
CA GLU A 56 1.63 -22.61 -8.46
C GLU A 56 1.14 -21.67 -7.34
N ARG A 57 2.03 -20.83 -6.81
CA ARG A 57 1.71 -19.87 -5.73
C ARG A 57 1.04 -18.59 -6.22
N ASP A 58 1.22 -18.21 -7.49
CA ASP A 58 0.70 -16.97 -8.09
C ASP A 58 -0.82 -16.78 -7.90
N PRO A 59 -1.71 -17.75 -8.21
CA PRO A 59 -3.15 -17.57 -8.00
C PRO A 59 -3.52 -17.38 -6.52
N ILE A 60 -2.82 -18.05 -5.60
CA ILE A 60 -3.04 -17.94 -4.15
C ILE A 60 -2.63 -16.54 -3.66
N TRP A 61 -1.52 -16.01 -4.19
CA TRP A 61 -1.08 -14.65 -3.93
C TRP A 61 -2.10 -13.62 -4.41
N LEU A 62 -2.57 -13.77 -5.65
CA LEU A 62 -3.56 -12.87 -6.23
C LEU A 62 -4.87 -12.86 -5.43
N GLU A 63 -5.35 -14.03 -5.02
CA GLU A 63 -6.56 -14.14 -4.19
C GLU A 63 -6.38 -13.48 -2.82
N ALA A 64 -5.28 -13.76 -2.11
CA ALA A 64 -4.98 -13.13 -0.83
C ALA A 64 -4.88 -11.60 -0.94
N TRP A 65 -4.26 -11.11 -2.02
CA TRP A 65 -4.18 -9.68 -2.31
C TRP A 65 -5.56 -9.05 -2.56
N ARG A 66 -6.41 -9.70 -3.36
CA ARG A 66 -7.80 -9.25 -3.62
C ARG A 66 -8.61 -9.17 -2.33
N ASN A 67 -8.59 -10.22 -1.52
CA ASN A 67 -9.28 -10.24 -0.24
C ASN A 67 -8.82 -9.12 0.70
N CYS A 68 -7.52 -8.83 0.72
CA CYS A 68 -6.97 -7.71 1.49
C CYS A 68 -7.44 -6.35 0.94
N ALA A 69 -7.43 -6.18 -0.37
CA ALA A 69 -7.91 -4.97 -1.03
C ALA A 69 -9.39 -4.68 -0.71
N ASP A 70 -10.24 -5.70 -0.77
CA ASP A 70 -11.68 -5.59 -0.47
C ASP A 70 -11.91 -5.14 0.98
N GLN A 71 -11.13 -5.63 1.95
CA GLN A 71 -11.19 -5.16 3.35
C GLN A 71 -10.87 -3.67 3.45
N ILE A 72 -9.85 -3.19 2.73
CA ILE A 72 -9.49 -1.77 2.72
C ILE A 72 -10.62 -0.94 2.08
N GLU A 73 -11.27 -1.44 1.04
CA GLU A 73 -12.42 -0.78 0.43
C GLU A 73 -13.60 -0.70 1.40
N HIS A 74 -13.91 -1.78 2.12
CA HIS A 74 -14.93 -1.77 3.16
C HIS A 74 -14.63 -0.75 4.27
N LEU A 75 -13.37 -0.62 4.70
CA LEU A 75 -12.96 0.42 5.65
C LEU A 75 -13.18 1.83 5.08
N ARG A 76 -12.80 2.07 3.82
CA ARG A 76 -13.00 3.36 3.15
C ARG A 76 -14.47 3.73 3.09
N ASN A 77 -15.31 2.79 2.65
CA ASN A 77 -16.75 2.96 2.56
C ASN A 77 -17.38 3.22 3.94
N PHE A 78 -17.01 2.44 4.96
CA PHE A 78 -17.48 2.66 6.33
C PHE A 78 -17.16 4.08 6.83
N TYR A 79 -16.00 4.60 6.42
CA TYR A 79 -15.53 5.91 6.80
C TYR A 79 -15.93 7.04 5.84
N GLY A 80 -16.70 6.75 4.78
CA GLY A 80 -17.11 7.75 3.79
C GLY A 80 -15.93 8.39 3.05
N TYR A 81 -14.83 7.66 2.88
CA TYR A 81 -13.75 8.07 1.99
C TYR A 81 -14.14 7.63 0.58
N ASP A 82 -14.60 8.55 -0.26
CA ASP A 82 -14.88 8.25 -1.66
C ASP A 82 -13.59 7.76 -2.33
N SER A 83 -13.61 6.50 -2.79
CA SER A 83 -12.54 5.93 -3.59
C SER A 83 -12.51 6.65 -4.92
N ALA A 84 -11.63 7.63 -5.09
CA ALA A 84 -11.43 8.32 -6.36
C ALA A 84 -11.08 7.35 -7.51
N LEU A 85 -10.65 6.12 -7.20
CA LEU A 85 -10.43 5.04 -8.15
C LEU A 85 -10.85 3.69 -7.53
N PRO A 86 -11.76 2.92 -8.15
CA PRO A 86 -12.06 1.55 -7.73
C PRO A 86 -10.85 0.65 -7.95
N ASN A 87 -10.60 -0.30 -7.05
CA ASN A 87 -9.54 -1.28 -7.25
C ASN A 87 -10.00 -2.31 -8.28
N THR A 88 -9.63 -2.10 -9.55
CA THR A 88 -10.13 -2.91 -10.66
C THR A 88 -9.46 -4.28 -10.76
N GLY A 89 -8.39 -4.54 -10.00
CA GLY A 89 -7.69 -5.84 -9.99
C GLY A 89 -7.35 -6.39 -11.38
N LYS A 90 -7.22 -5.50 -12.38
CA LYS A 90 -6.95 -5.73 -13.79
C LYS A 90 -5.59 -5.16 -14.15
#